data_AF-A0A8H2WMA9-F1
#
_entry.id   AF-A0A8H2WMA9-F1
#
_cell.length_a   1.000
_cell.length_b   1.000
_cell.length_c   1.000
_cell.angle_alpha   90.00
_cell.angle_beta   90.00
_cell.angle_gamma   90.00
#
_symmetry.space_group_name_H-M   'P 1'
#
loop_
_entity.id
_entity.type
_entity.pdbx_description
1 polymer ?
#
loop_
_entity_poly.entity_id
_entity_poly.type
_entity_poly.pdbx_seq_one_letter_code
_entity_poly.pdbx_strand_id
1 'polypeptide(L)'
;MTDQEIVWVRITSEDGFSFLLDKRAVECSGTLKDMVDDSLGFTEAHSKTISLAYRYLYKDTTKAQDIPDFSKRIPPEIVLEV
;
A
#
# COMPACT_ATOMS: atom_id res chain seq x y z
N MET A 1 22.26 18.50 -0.62
CA MET A 1 21.27 17.42 -0.69
C MET A 1 21.22 16.81 0.69
N THR A 2 20.15 17.05 1.43
CA THR A 2 20.02 16.60 2.82
C THR A 2 20.02 15.08 2.83
N ASP A 3 21.01 14.49 3.48
CA ASP A 3 21.05 13.06 3.80
C ASP A 3 19.97 12.82 4.85
N GLN A 4 18.73 12.66 4.39
CA GLN A 4 17.64 12.24 5.26
C GLN A 4 17.81 10.74 5.48
N GLU A 5 18.02 10.37 6.74
CA GLU A 5 18.10 8.98 7.16
C GLU A 5 16.88 8.20 6.66
N ILE A 6 17.12 7.06 6.01
CA ILE A 6 16.05 6.22 5.48
C ILE A 6 15.31 5.59 6.66
N VAL A 7 14.09 6.04 6.90
CA VAL A 7 13.20 5.46 7.90
C VAL A 7 12.46 4.30 7.27
N TRP A 8 12.67 3.08 7.76
CA TRP A 8 11.97 1.90 7.28
C TRP A 8 10.64 1.69 8.01
N VAL A 9 9.61 1.34 7.24
CA VAL A 9 8.28 1.00 7.72
C VAL A 9 7.99 -0.45 7.32
N ARG A 10 7.51 -1.25 8.27
CA ARG A 10 7.12 -2.63 8.03
C ARG A 10 5.63 -2.70 7.70
N ILE A 11 5.30 -3.31 6.58
CA ILE A 11 3.92 -3.63 6.22
C ILE A 11 3.73 -5.13 6.39
N THR A 12 2.77 -5.51 7.21
CA THR A 12 2.40 -6.90 7.46
C THR A 12 1.04 -7.17 6.87
N SER A 13 0.90 -8.33 6.24
CA SER A 13 -0.35 -8.79 5.65
C SER A 13 -0.82 -10.04 6.39
N GLU A 14 -2.14 -10.23 6.49
CA GLU A 14 -2.76 -11.34 7.23
C GLU A 14 -2.44 -12.73 6.66
N ASP A 15 -1.97 -12.78 5.40
CA ASP A 15 -1.50 -13.98 4.73
C ASP A 15 -0.07 -14.40 5.13
N GLY A 16 0.55 -13.69 6.08
CA GLY A 16 1.87 -13.99 6.62
C GLY A 16 3.02 -13.34 5.87
N PHE A 17 2.75 -12.53 4.85
CA PHE A 17 3.81 -11.77 4.16
C PHE A 17 4.16 -10.49 4.92
N SER A 18 5.43 -10.09 4.84
CA SER A 18 5.93 -8.85 5.41
C SER A 18 6.84 -8.14 4.42
N PHE A 19 6.69 -6.84 4.29
CA PHE A 19 7.48 -5.97 3.41
C PHE A 19 8.11 -4.86 4.24
N LEU A 20 9.31 -4.43 3.86
CA LEU A 20 9.99 -3.26 4.41
C LEU A 20 10.07 -2.22 3.30
N LEU A 21 9.49 -1.05 3.54
CA LEU A 21 9.49 0.07 2.59
C LEU A 21 10.08 1.31 3.25
N ASP A 22 10.71 2.15 2.43
CA ASP A 22 11.10 3.50 2.83
C ASP A 22 9.82 4.29 3.20
N LYS A 23 9.83 4.97 4.34
CA LYS A 23 8.73 5.83 4.80
C LYS A 23 8.28 6.81 3.72
N ARG A 24 9.21 7.35 2.93
CA ARG A 24 8.88 8.26 1.82
C ARG A 24 7.97 7.62 0.78
N ALA A 25 8.18 6.34 0.48
CA ALA A 25 7.34 5.58 -0.43
C ALA A 25 5.96 5.27 0.18
N VAL A 26 5.90 5.07 1.51
CA VAL A 26 4.64 4.87 2.25
C VAL A 26 3.82 6.16 2.29
N GLU A 27 4.47 7.31 2.52
CA GLU A 27 3.84 8.64 2.58
C GLU A 27 3.26 9.09 1.23
N CYS A 28 3.69 8.51 0.11
CA CYS A 28 3.07 8.73 -1.20
C CYS A 28 1.62 8.20 -1.26
N SER A 29 1.25 7.25 -0.39
CA SER A 29 -0.13 6.75 -0.30
C SER A 29 -0.90 7.58 0.72
N GLY A 30 -2.00 8.21 0.31
CA GLY A 30 -2.85 8.99 1.23
C GLY A 30 -3.28 8.20 2.47
N THR A 31 -3.71 6.95 2.27
CA THR A 31 -4.16 6.09 3.37
C THR A 31 -3.02 5.62 4.28
N LEU A 32 -1.90 5.18 3.71
CA LEU A 32 -0.79 4.67 4.53
C LEU A 32 -0.04 5.80 5.24
N LYS A 33 0.00 6.99 4.63
CA LYS A 33 0.56 8.20 5.24
C LYS A 33 -0.14 8.51 6.56
N ASP A 34 -1.48 8.51 6.57
CA ASP A 34 -2.25 8.83 7.77
C ASP A 34 -2.07 7.75 8.86
N MET A 35 -1.86 6.48 8.48
CA MET A 35 -1.58 5.39 9.43
C MET A 35 -0.19 5.47 10.07
N VAL A 36 0.79 6.05 9.39
CA VAL A 36 2.17 6.21 9.89
C VAL A 36 2.44 7.61 10.45
N ASP A 37 1.43 8.47 10.50
CA ASP A 37 1.54 9.81 11.04
C ASP A 37 1.46 9.80 12.58
N ASP A 38 2.61 10.04 13.22
CA ASP A 38 2.72 10.12 14.67
C ASP A 38 1.86 11.25 15.27
N SER A 39 1.47 12.25 14.49
CA SER A 39 0.65 13.37 14.96
C SER A 39 -0.81 13.00 15.20
N LEU A 40 -1.30 11.94 14.54
CA LEU A 40 -2.68 11.48 14.63
C LEU A 40 -2.90 10.49 15.79
N GLY A 41 -1.83 10.07 16.47
CA GLY A 41 -1.91 9.25 17.68
C GLY A 41 -2.28 7.78 17.44
N PHE A 42 -2.13 7.27 16.21
CA PHE A 42 -2.33 5.86 15.92
C PHE A 42 -1.19 5.00 16.50
N THR A 43 -1.53 3.79 16.97
CA THR A 43 -0.54 2.88 17.58
C THR A 43 0.47 2.37 16.53
N GLU A 44 0.00 2.23 15.30
CA GLU A 44 0.76 1.82 14.12
C GLU A 44 1.86 2.82 13.75
N ALA A 45 1.60 4.12 13.93
CA ALA A 45 2.58 5.18 13.68
C ALA A 45 3.80 5.03 14.59
N HIS A 46 3.55 4.82 15.89
CA HIS A 46 4.61 4.62 16.88
C HIS A 46 5.41 3.34 16.62
N SER A 47 4.73 2.26 16.20
CA SER A 47 5.36 0.97 15.93
C SER A 47 6.00 0.86 14.54
N LYS A 48 5.82 1.85 13.66
CA LYS A 48 6.21 1.82 12.24
C LYS A 48 5.82 0.53 11.54
N THR A 49 4.70 -0.05 11.97
CA THR A 49 4.22 -1.34 11.51
C THR A 49 2.76 -1.20 11.17
N ILE A 50 2.44 -1.38 9.88
CA ILE A 50 1.08 -1.31 9.37
C ILE A 50 0.59 -2.75 9.16
N SER A 51 -0.57 -3.09 9.71
CA SER A 51 -1.24 -4.35 9.42
C SER A 51 -2.33 -4.11 8.38
N LEU A 52 -2.18 -4.73 7.21
CA LEU A 52 -3.15 -4.64 6.13
C LEU A 52 -3.96 -5.94 6.05
N ALA A 53 -5.26 -5.83 6.28
CA ALA A 53 -6.24 -6.86 5.98
C ALA A 53 -6.63 -6.83 4.48
N TYR A 54 -5.65 -6.86 3.58
CA TYR A 54 -5.90 -6.88 2.13
C TYR A 54 -5.73 -8.29 1.56
N ARG A 55 -6.59 -9.24 1.95
CA ARG A 55 -6.75 -10.47 1.16
C ARG A 55 -8.07 -11.22 1.42
N TYR A 56 -9.15 -10.67 0.87
CA TYR A 56 -10.33 -11.48 0.52
C TYR A 56 -10.72 -11.40 -0.97
N LEU A 57 -10.37 -10.35 -1.69
CA LEU A 57 -10.83 -10.20 -3.09
C LEU A 57 -10.14 -11.14 -4.09
N TYR A 58 -8.90 -11.58 -3.83
CA TYR A 58 -8.11 -12.39 -4.78
C TYR A 58 -7.44 -13.63 -4.15
N LYS A 59 -7.80 -13.96 -2.91
CA LYS A 59 -7.20 -15.12 -2.20
C LYS A 59 -7.57 -16.46 -2.87
N ASP A 60 -8.74 -16.52 -3.50
CA ASP A 60 -9.26 -17.69 -4.20
C ASP A 60 -9.04 -17.68 -5.72
N THR A 61 -8.25 -16.74 -6.26
CA THR A 61 -7.87 -16.75 -7.68
C THR A 61 -6.79 -17.82 -7.94
N THR A 62 -7.19 -19.08 -7.76
CA THR A 62 -6.41 -20.30 -8.07
C THR A 62 -6.38 -20.61 -9.56
N LYS A 63 -7.07 -19.81 -10.37
CA LYS A 63 -6.99 -19.86 -11.83
C LYS A 63 -6.22 -18.64 -12.28
N ALA A 64 -5.21 -18.84 -13.12
CA ALA A 64 -4.78 -17.82 -14.06
C ALA A 64 -5.98 -17.54 -14.99
N GLN A 65 -6.96 -16.78 -14.50
CA GLN A 65 -8.01 -16.26 -15.33
C GLN A 65 -7.33 -15.23 -16.21
N ASP A 66 -7.34 -15.49 -17.51
CA ASP A 66 -7.06 -14.48 -18.52
C ASP A 66 -7.97 -13.28 -18.21
N ILE A 67 -7.38 -12.16 -17.79
CA ILE A 67 -8.14 -11.01 -17.32
C ILE A 67 -8.68 -10.31 -18.56
N PRO A 68 -9.97 -10.45 -18.93
CA PRO A 68 -10.41 -10.16 -20.30
C PRO A 68 -10.47 -8.67 -20.66
N ASP A 69 -9.97 -7.78 -19.80
CA ASP A 69 -10.20 -6.34 -19.90
C ASP A 69 -8.95 -5.46 -19.70
N PHE A 70 -7.75 -6.03 -19.44
CA PHE A 70 -6.51 -5.24 -19.52
C PHE A 70 -5.97 -5.09 -20.96
N SER A 71 -6.59 -5.77 -21.93
CA SER A 71 -6.25 -5.65 -23.35
C SER A 71 -7.01 -4.53 -24.07
N LYS A 72 -8.05 -3.96 -23.45
CA LYS A 72 -8.79 -2.82 -24.01
C LYS A 72 -8.22 -1.54 -23.42
N ARG A 73 -7.97 -0.55 -24.27
CA ARG A 73 -7.55 0.79 -23.83
C ARG A 73 -8.57 1.28 -22.81
N ILE A 74 -8.07 1.74 -21.66
CA ILE A 74 -8.89 2.46 -20.67
C ILE A 74 -9.51 3.65 -21.41
N PRO A 75 -10.85 3.79 -21.44
CA PRO A 75 -11.50 4.94 -22.06
C PRO A 75 -10.97 6.23 -21.43
N PRO A 76 -10.67 7.28 -22.21
CA PRO A 76 -10.10 8.53 -21.70
C PRO A 76 -10.96 9.18 -20.62
N GLU A 77 -12.25 8.87 -20.56
CA GLU A 77 -13.21 9.34 -19.56
C GLU A 77 -12.93 8.81 -18.15
N ILE A 78 -12.21 7.68 -18.01
CA ILE A 78 -11.85 7.06 -16.73
C ILE A 78 -10.42 7.46 -16.29
N VAL A 79 -9.66 8.13 -17.15
CA VAL A 79 -8.20 8.39 -16.95
C VAL A 79 -7.91 9.61 -16.07
N LEU A 80 -8.91 10.34 -15.58
CA LEU A 80 -8.68 11.48 -14.69
C LEU A 80 -9.09 11.20 -13.24
N GLU A 81 -8.10 10.96 -12.38
CA GLU A 81 -8.07 11.58 -11.04
C GLU A 81 -7.30 12.91 -11.18
N VAL A 82 -7.95 14.02 -10.82
CA VAL A 82 -7.34 15.34 -10.64
C VAL A 82 -6.92 15.49 -9.19
#